data_AF-A0A7C5WBB3-F1
#
_entry.id   AF-A0A7C5WBB3-F1
#
_cell.length_a   1.000
_cell.length_b   1.000
_cell.length_c   1.000
_cell.angle_alpha   90.00
_cell.angle_beta   90.00
_cell.angle_gamma   90.00
#
_symmetry.space_group_name_H-M   'P 1'
#
loop_
_entity.id
_entity.type
_entity.pdbx_description
1 polymer ?
#
loop_
_entity_poly.entity_id
_entity_poly.type
_entity_poly.pdbx_seq_one_letter_code
_entity_poly.pdbx_strand_id
1 'polypeptide(L)'
;MELSPDTEAVLAYLQAYSGNTLRKMRDVGLILEVAAQRNVAALANDIIFTGAALWRVYRVWKRLPPSAEGYRTVTETFSESITALRQLLGQLLEEAPAEVQQRFQETYLRLAEGAVRNLVDLAHDLSWFKQLQNDMRRRRGESPQE
;
A
#
# COMPACT_ATOMS: atom_id res chain seq x y z
N MET A 1 13.73 11.26 -8.26
CA MET A 1 13.44 10.21 -9.27
C MET A 1 12.14 10.53 -10.02
N GLU A 2 12.20 10.51 -11.36
CA GLU A 2 11.05 10.63 -12.26
C GLU A 2 10.44 9.25 -12.52
N LEU A 3 9.12 9.21 -12.80
CA LEU A 3 8.43 7.95 -13.14
C LEU A 3 8.55 7.67 -14.63
N SER A 4 8.68 6.40 -15.00
CA SER A 4 8.64 6.01 -16.41
C SER A 4 7.23 6.21 -17.01
N PRO A 5 7.11 6.39 -18.34
CA PRO A 5 5.80 6.50 -19.00
C PRO A 5 4.87 5.31 -18.72
N ASP A 6 5.43 4.11 -18.56
CA ASP A 6 4.67 2.91 -18.24
C ASP A 6 4.08 2.99 -16.81
N THR A 7 4.89 3.39 -15.83
CA THR A 7 4.41 3.63 -14.46
C THR A 7 3.35 4.72 -14.44
N GLU A 8 3.54 5.82 -15.16
CA GLU A 8 2.56 6.90 -15.27
C GLU A 8 1.24 6.44 -15.88
N ALA A 9 1.28 5.61 -16.94
CA ALA A 9 0.10 5.06 -17.57
C ALA A 9 -0.68 4.13 -16.62
N VAL A 10 0.02 3.31 -15.84
CA VAL A 10 -0.60 2.46 -14.79
C VAL A 10 -1.28 3.33 -13.73
N LEU A 11 -0.62 4.40 -13.27
CA LEU A 11 -1.20 5.31 -12.29
C LEU A 11 -2.43 6.05 -12.82
N ALA A 12 -2.37 6.54 -14.07
CA ALA A 12 -3.48 7.23 -14.70
C ALA A 12 -4.71 6.30 -14.81
N TYR A 13 -4.50 5.04 -15.20
CA TYR A 13 -5.55 4.05 -15.25
C TYR A 13 -6.12 3.75 -13.85
N LEU A 14 -5.26 3.59 -12.83
CA LEU A 14 -5.69 3.36 -11.45
C LEU A 14 -6.48 4.55 -10.87
N GLN A 15 -6.06 5.77 -11.19
CA GLN A 15 -6.73 7.00 -10.80
C GLN A 15 -8.15 7.05 -11.38
N ALA A 16 -8.30 6.75 -12.68
CA ALA A 16 -9.61 6.65 -13.31
C ALA A 16 -10.47 5.53 -12.72
N TYR A 17 -9.87 4.35 -12.52
CA TYR A 17 -10.53 3.16 -11.95
C TYR A 17 -11.07 3.40 -10.54
N SER A 18 -10.32 4.11 -9.69
CA SER A 18 -10.70 4.43 -8.32
C SER A 18 -11.68 5.61 -8.19
N GLY A 19 -12.16 6.16 -9.31
CA GLY A 19 -13.04 7.33 -9.31
C GLY A 19 -12.36 8.62 -8.82
N ASN A 20 -11.07 8.76 -9.11
CA ASN A 20 -10.23 9.88 -8.69
C ASN A 20 -10.06 10.05 -7.16
N THR A 21 -10.01 8.94 -6.41
CA THR A 21 -9.99 8.99 -4.93
C THR A 21 -8.62 8.70 -4.29
N LEU A 22 -7.58 8.43 -5.09
CA LEU A 22 -6.24 8.14 -4.58
C LEU A 22 -5.62 9.35 -3.87
N ARG A 23 -4.87 9.09 -2.79
CA ARG A 23 -4.32 10.12 -1.89
C ARG A 23 -2.80 10.23 -1.95
N LYS A 24 -2.15 9.11 -2.21
CA LYS A 24 -0.69 8.88 -2.24
C LYS A 24 -0.26 8.32 -3.60
N MET A 25 -0.97 8.69 -4.68
CA MET A 25 -0.73 8.18 -6.05
C MET A 25 0.75 8.24 -6.47
N ARG A 26 1.44 9.35 -6.19
CA ARG A 26 2.88 9.47 -6.50
C ARG A 26 3.72 8.42 -5.77
N ASP A 27 3.41 8.13 -4.52
CA ASP A 27 4.18 7.16 -3.72
C ASP A 27 3.87 5.72 -4.13
N VAL A 28 2.64 5.43 -4.57
CA VAL A 28 2.33 4.17 -5.29
C VAL A 28 3.18 4.06 -6.55
N GLY A 29 3.33 5.14 -7.31
CA GLY A 29 4.22 5.21 -8.47
C GLY A 29 5.66 4.88 -8.13
N LEU A 30 6.20 5.52 -7.10
CA LEU A 30 7.57 5.27 -6.64
C LEU A 30 7.77 3.81 -6.22
N ILE A 31 6.79 3.19 -5.56
CA ILE A 31 6.84 1.77 -5.21
C ILE A 31 6.96 0.88 -6.45
N LEU A 32 6.12 1.13 -7.46
CA LEU A 32 6.11 0.35 -8.71
C LEU A 32 7.39 0.56 -9.51
N GLU A 33 7.85 1.80 -9.61
CA GLU A 33 9.04 2.19 -10.36
C GLU A 33 10.31 1.56 -9.74
N VAL A 34 10.48 1.67 -8.43
CA VAL A 34 11.61 1.02 -7.72
C VAL A 34 11.57 -0.49 -7.89
N ALA A 35 10.37 -1.09 -7.77
CA ALA A 35 10.23 -2.54 -7.93
C ALA A 35 10.54 -3.00 -9.35
N ALA A 36 10.15 -2.23 -10.38
CA ALA A 36 10.43 -2.52 -11.77
C ALA A 36 11.93 -2.41 -12.06
N GLN A 37 12.59 -1.34 -11.63
CA GLN A 37 14.03 -1.13 -11.81
C GLN A 37 14.88 -2.22 -11.15
N ARG A 38 14.45 -2.71 -9.99
CA ARG A 38 15.13 -3.79 -9.24
C ARG A 38 14.66 -5.20 -9.63
N ASN A 39 13.70 -5.33 -10.54
CA ASN A 39 13.08 -6.61 -10.91
C ASN A 39 12.53 -7.42 -9.70
N VAL A 40 11.95 -6.72 -8.71
CA VAL A 40 11.38 -7.30 -7.47
C VAL A 40 9.86 -7.22 -7.45
N ALA A 41 9.22 -7.63 -8.54
CA ALA A 41 7.76 -7.58 -8.68
C ALA A 41 7.00 -8.38 -7.59
N ALA A 42 7.61 -9.44 -7.05
CA ALA A 42 7.04 -10.19 -5.92
C ALA A 42 6.90 -9.31 -4.67
N LEU A 43 7.95 -8.56 -4.31
CA LEU A 43 7.94 -7.65 -3.16
C LEU A 43 6.90 -6.53 -3.34
N ALA A 44 6.76 -5.99 -4.55
CA ALA A 44 5.70 -5.03 -4.83
C ALA A 44 4.30 -5.62 -4.61
N ASN A 45 4.07 -6.87 -5.03
CA ASN A 45 2.80 -7.55 -4.78
C ASN A 45 2.56 -7.79 -3.29
N ASP A 46 3.59 -8.14 -2.51
CA ASP A 46 3.48 -8.30 -1.06
C ASP A 46 3.13 -6.98 -0.37
N ILE A 47 3.70 -5.86 -0.82
CA ILE A 47 3.35 -4.50 -0.36
C ILE A 47 1.90 -4.18 -0.69
N ILE A 48 1.47 -4.41 -1.93
CA ILE A 48 0.09 -4.16 -2.39
C ILE A 48 -0.90 -5.00 -1.57
N PHE A 49 -0.59 -6.28 -1.37
CA PHE A 49 -1.39 -7.20 -0.59
C PHE A 49 -1.51 -6.75 0.88
N THR A 50 -0.36 -6.51 1.52
CA THR A 50 -0.30 -6.10 2.92
C THR A 50 -0.98 -4.74 3.14
N GLY A 51 -0.82 -3.80 2.21
CA GLY A 51 -1.53 -2.52 2.23
C GLY A 51 -3.05 -2.70 2.12
N ALA A 52 -3.52 -3.57 1.22
CA ALA A 52 -4.95 -3.86 1.09
C ALA A 52 -5.53 -4.51 2.36
N ALA A 53 -4.77 -5.43 3.00
CA ALA A 53 -5.14 -6.04 4.27
C ALA A 53 -5.21 -5.00 5.40
N LEU A 54 -4.18 -4.16 5.54
CA LEU A 54 -4.15 -3.06 6.51
C LEU A 54 -5.36 -2.14 6.35
N TRP A 55 -5.71 -1.74 5.12
CA TRP A 55 -6.87 -0.90 4.88
C TRP A 55 -8.19 -1.59 5.30
N ARG A 56 -8.31 -2.89 5.06
CA ARG A 56 -9.47 -3.68 5.50
C ARG A 56 -9.61 -3.66 7.02
N VAL A 57 -8.52 -3.94 7.74
CA VAL A 57 -8.49 -3.93 9.21
C VAL A 57 -8.77 -2.53 9.75
N TYR A 58 -8.15 -1.49 9.19
CA TYR A 58 -8.39 -0.10 9.60
C TYR A 58 -9.88 0.31 9.51
N ARG A 59 -10.57 -0.08 8.42
CA ARG A 59 -11.99 0.23 8.25
C ARG A 59 -12.88 -0.44 9.30
N VAL A 60 -12.53 -1.66 9.72
CA VAL A 60 -13.23 -2.36 10.80
C VAL A 60 -12.93 -1.66 12.13
N TRP A 61 -11.65 -1.48 12.45
CA TRP A 61 -11.18 -0.84 13.68
C TRP A 61 -11.83 0.53 13.91
N LYS A 62 -11.85 1.39 12.89
CA LYS A 62 -12.43 2.74 12.96
C LYS A 62 -13.92 2.77 13.35
N ARG A 63 -14.66 1.69 13.08
CA ARG A 63 -16.10 1.59 13.34
C ARG A 63 -16.42 0.81 14.61
N LEU A 64 -15.42 0.17 15.22
CA LEU A 64 -15.60 -0.74 16.34
C LEU A 64 -15.51 0.04 17.66
N PRO A 65 -16.55 0.03 18.52
CA PRO A 65 -16.48 0.71 19.79
C PRO A 65 -15.48 0.00 20.73
N PRO A 66 -14.79 0.73 21.64
CA PRO A 66 -13.84 0.14 22.57
C PRO A 66 -14.43 -0.95 23.49
N SER A 67 -15.75 -0.92 23.72
CA SER A 67 -16.47 -1.91 24.52
C SER A 67 -16.87 -3.17 23.74
N ALA A 68 -16.66 -3.20 22.41
CA ALA A 68 -17.03 -4.35 21.60
C ALA A 68 -16.13 -5.54 21.87
N GLU A 69 -16.73 -6.73 21.83
CA GLU A 69 -15.98 -7.98 21.74
C GLU A 69 -15.09 -7.96 20.49
N GLY A 70 -13.83 -8.40 20.64
CA GLY A 70 -12.85 -8.40 19.55
C GLY A 70 -12.15 -7.05 19.30
N TYR A 71 -12.48 -5.96 20.02
CA TYR A 71 -11.79 -4.67 19.86
C TYR A 71 -10.28 -4.77 20.03
N ARG A 72 -9.84 -5.51 21.06
CA ARG A 72 -8.42 -5.74 21.33
C ARG A 72 -7.74 -6.49 20.18
N THR A 73 -8.32 -7.59 19.73
CA THR A 73 -7.81 -8.39 18.61
C THR A 73 -7.66 -7.57 17.34
N VAL A 74 -8.67 -6.80 16.96
CA VAL A 74 -8.61 -5.94 15.76
C VAL A 74 -7.54 -4.86 15.90
N THR A 75 -7.35 -4.30 17.10
CA THR A 75 -6.31 -3.28 17.37
C THR A 75 -4.91 -3.89 17.28
N GLU A 76 -4.71 -5.10 17.80
CA GLU A 76 -3.46 -5.85 17.69
C GLU A 76 -3.14 -6.16 16.21
N THR A 77 -4.09 -6.71 15.46
CA THR A 77 -3.93 -6.98 14.02
C THR A 77 -3.65 -5.72 13.21
N PHE A 78 -4.26 -4.57 13.56
CA PHE A 78 -3.95 -3.29 12.92
C PHE A 78 -2.49 -2.89 13.14
N SER A 79 -2.01 -3.03 14.37
CA SER A 79 -0.63 -2.69 14.75
C SER A 79 0.40 -3.60 14.08
N GLU A 80 0.10 -4.90 13.99
CA GLU A 80 0.89 -5.89 13.26
C GLU A 80 0.95 -5.56 11.75
N SER A 81 -0.19 -5.23 11.15
CA SER A 81 -0.27 -4.87 9.73
C SER A 81 0.51 -3.60 9.39
N ILE A 82 0.51 -2.60 10.29
CA ILE A 82 1.35 -1.39 10.16
C ILE A 82 2.83 -1.78 10.18
N THR A 83 3.23 -2.66 11.09
CA THR A 83 4.61 -3.11 11.23
C THR A 83 5.06 -3.88 10.00
N ALA A 84 4.24 -4.82 9.52
CA ALA A 84 4.51 -5.60 8.32
C ALA A 84 4.67 -4.71 7.08
N LEU A 85 3.76 -3.74 6.88
CA LEU A 85 3.86 -2.82 5.75
C LEU A 85 5.13 -1.97 5.83
N ARG A 86 5.52 -1.48 7.02
CA ARG A 86 6.78 -0.74 7.21
C ARG A 86 8.00 -1.59 6.87
N GLN A 87 8.02 -2.85 7.29
CA GLN A 87 9.13 -3.76 6.99
C GLN A 87 9.28 -3.98 5.48
N LEU A 88 8.18 -4.26 4.78
CA LEU A 88 8.20 -4.45 3.32
C LEU A 88 8.61 -3.17 2.57
N LEU A 89 8.13 -2.00 3.01
CA LEU A 89 8.59 -0.72 2.47
C LEU A 89 10.08 -0.52 2.74
N GLY A 90 10.58 -0.86 3.92
CA GLY A 90 12.02 -0.80 4.24
C GLY A 90 12.86 -1.66 3.30
N GLN A 91 12.45 -2.91 3.06
CA GLN A 91 13.13 -3.84 2.13
C GLN A 91 13.14 -3.30 0.69
N LEU A 92 12.04 -2.68 0.24
CA LEU A 92 11.97 -2.08 -1.08
C LEU A 92 12.96 -0.91 -1.24
N LEU A 93 13.27 -0.20 -0.15
CA LEU A 93 14.08 1.01 -0.17
C LEU A 93 15.59 0.77 -0.07
N GLU A 94 16.06 -0.42 0.31
CA GLU A 94 17.48 -0.71 0.56
C GLU A 94 18.42 -0.23 -0.58
N GLU A 95 17.97 -0.33 -1.83
CA GLU A 95 18.73 0.12 -3.02
C GLU A 95 17.96 1.17 -3.84
N ALA A 96 16.94 1.81 -3.26
CA ALA A 96 16.25 2.91 -3.93
C ALA A 96 17.15 4.16 -3.96
N PRO A 97 16.92 5.12 -4.88
CA PRO A 97 17.64 6.40 -4.85
C PRO A 97 17.49 7.11 -3.50
N ALA A 98 18.55 7.79 -3.03
CA ALA A 98 18.59 8.40 -1.70
C ALA A 98 17.42 9.36 -1.42
N GLU A 99 16.98 10.10 -2.43
CA GLU A 99 15.80 10.98 -2.37
C GLU A 99 14.51 10.22 -2.02
N VAL A 100 14.34 9.02 -2.61
CA VAL A 100 13.19 8.16 -2.39
C VAL A 100 13.26 7.53 -1.00
N GLN A 101 14.44 7.06 -0.60
CA GLN A 101 14.69 6.56 0.75
C GLN A 101 14.33 7.61 1.80
N GLN A 102 14.86 8.83 1.67
CA GLN A 102 14.61 9.91 2.61
C GLN A 102 13.11 10.24 2.67
N ARG A 103 12.46 10.43 1.52
CA ARG A 103 11.01 10.72 1.48
C ARG A 103 10.19 9.67 2.22
N PHE A 104 10.44 8.39 1.96
CA PHE A 104 9.68 7.30 2.61
C PHE A 104 10.02 7.18 4.09
N GLN A 105 11.29 7.38 4.46
CA GLN A 105 11.74 7.39 5.85
C GLN A 105 10.96 8.45 6.64
N GLU A 106 10.88 9.68 6.12
CA GLU A 106 10.22 10.80 6.77
C GLU A 106 8.69 10.68 6.81
N THR A 107 8.10 10.08 5.76
CA THR A 107 6.64 10.04 5.58
C THR A 107 6.00 8.83 6.27
N TYR A 108 6.64 7.67 6.24
CA TYR A 108 6.03 6.37 6.60
C TYR A 108 6.77 5.61 7.71
N LEU A 109 8.10 5.68 7.74
CA LEU A 109 8.92 4.80 8.61
C LEU A 109 9.26 5.41 9.98
N ARG A 110 9.01 6.71 10.19
CA ARG A 110 9.12 7.34 11.52
C ARG A 110 8.08 6.76 12.49
N LEU A 111 8.48 6.61 13.76
CA LEU A 111 7.59 6.28 14.86
C LEU A 111 6.83 7.52 15.35
N ALA A 112 5.96 8.05 14.49
CA ALA A 112 5.12 9.23 14.77
C ALA A 112 3.66 8.96 14.36
N GLU A 113 2.70 9.58 15.06
CA GLU A 113 1.27 9.44 14.77
C GLU A 113 0.93 9.85 13.31
N GLY A 114 1.56 10.91 12.81
CA GLY A 114 1.41 11.34 11.42
C GLY A 114 1.85 10.29 10.40
N ALA A 115 2.87 9.49 10.72
CA ALA A 115 3.33 8.42 9.84
C ALA A 115 2.33 7.25 9.76
N VAL A 116 1.62 6.96 10.85
CA VAL A 116 0.54 5.96 10.85
C VAL A 116 -0.61 6.42 9.95
N ARG A 117 -1.01 7.70 10.03
CA ARG A 117 -2.04 8.25 9.14
C ARG A 117 -1.61 8.16 7.67
N ASN A 118 -0.36 8.52 7.37
CA ASN A 118 0.18 8.39 6.01
C ASN A 118 0.16 6.94 5.52
N LEU A 119 0.54 5.97 6.36
CA LEU A 119 0.48 4.55 6.02
C LEU A 119 -0.95 4.08 5.73
N VAL A 120 -1.93 4.56 6.49
CA VAL A 120 -3.35 4.25 6.24
C VAL A 120 -3.82 4.84 4.90
N ASP A 121 -3.40 6.06 4.56
CA ASP A 121 -3.71 6.66 3.26
C ASP A 121 -3.03 5.92 2.10
N LEU A 122 -1.79 5.46 2.29
CA LEU A 122 -1.11 4.61 1.30
C LEU A 122 -1.81 3.26 1.17
N ALA A 123 -2.19 2.64 2.28
CA ALA A 123 -2.93 1.38 2.33
C ALA A 123 -4.28 1.48 1.58
N HIS A 124 -4.97 2.62 1.69
CA HIS A 124 -6.17 2.89 0.90
C HIS A 124 -5.90 2.76 -0.60
N ASP A 125 -4.86 3.42 -1.11
CA ASP A 125 -4.52 3.41 -2.53
C ASP A 125 -4.04 2.03 -2.99
N LEU A 126 -3.22 1.34 -2.18
CA LEU A 126 -2.80 -0.04 -2.43
C LEU A 126 -4.00 -1.00 -2.47
N SER A 127 -5.05 -0.74 -1.67
CA SER A 127 -6.28 -1.52 -1.72
C SER A 127 -7.04 -1.38 -3.03
N TRP A 128 -7.01 -0.20 -3.67
CA TRP A 128 -7.56 0.00 -5.01
C TRP A 128 -6.73 -0.74 -6.05
N PHE A 129 -5.40 -0.69 -5.93
CA PHE A 129 -4.51 -1.44 -6.80
C PHE A 129 -4.79 -2.95 -6.72
N LYS A 130 -4.93 -3.48 -5.51
CA LYS A 130 -5.25 -4.90 -5.30
C LYS A 130 -6.60 -5.29 -5.89
N GLN A 131 -7.62 -4.43 -5.75
CA GLN A 131 -8.92 -4.65 -6.37
C GLN A 131 -8.81 -4.71 -7.90
N LEU A 132 -8.06 -3.78 -8.50
CA LEU A 132 -7.80 -3.78 -9.93
C LEU A 132 -7.13 -5.10 -10.37
N GLN A 133 -6.08 -5.54 -9.67
CA GLN A 133 -5.43 -6.82 -9.98
C GLN A 133 -6.41 -8.00 -9.92
N ASN A 134 -7.24 -8.06 -8.90
CA ASN A 134 -8.23 -9.13 -8.74
C ASN A 134 -9.28 -9.13 -9.86
N ASP A 135 -9.75 -7.94 -10.27
CA ASP A 135 -10.72 -7.83 -11.35
C ASP A 135 -10.12 -8.18 -12.71
N MET A 136 -8.85 -7.83 -12.95
CA MET A 136 -8.14 -8.27 -14.16
C MET A 136 -7.97 -9.79 -14.21
N ARG A 137 -7.64 -10.43 -13.08
CA ARG A 137 -7.53 -11.90 -12.98
C ARG A 137 -8.85 -12.60 -13.26
N ARG A 138 -9.95 -12.11 -12.66
CA ARG A 138 -11.30 -12.65 -12.92
C ARG A 138 -11.68 -12.57 -14.39
N ARG A 139 -11.37 -11.46 -15.06
CA ARG A 139 -11.61 -11.30 -16.52
C ARG A 139 -10.79 -12.27 -17.36
N ARG A 140 -9.65 -12.74 -16.86
CA ARG A 140 -8.79 -13.76 -17.49
C ARG A 140 -9.16 -15.20 -17.11
N GLY A 141 -10.15 -15.40 -16.23
CA GLY A 141 -10.54 -16.73 -15.74
C GLY A 141 -9.64 -17.28 -14.62
N GLU A 142 -8.82 -16.45 -14.00
CA GLU A 142 -7.94 -16.82 -12.88
C GLU A 142 -8.62 -16.57 -11.52
N SER A 143 -8.34 -17.44 -10.54
CA SER A 143 -8.83 -17.26 -9.16
C SER A 143 -8.18 -16.03 -8.48
N PRO A 144 -8.94 -15.22 -7.72
CA PRO A 144 -8.37 -14.15 -6.90
C PRO A 144 -7.41 -14.70 -5.83
N GLN A 145 -6.42 -13.89 -5.43
CA GLN A 145 -5.60 -14.17 -4.24
C GLN A 145 -6.24 -13.44 -3.05
N GLU A 146 -6.65 -14.21 -2.03
CA GLU A 146 -7.31 -13.74 -0.79
C GLU A 146 -6.35 -13.11 0.20
#